data_AF-A0A522E951-F1
#
_entry.id   AF-A0A522E951-F1
#
_cell.length_a   1.000
_cell.length_b   1.000
_cell.length_c   1.000
_cell.angle_alpha   90.00
_cell.angle_beta   90.00
_cell.angle_gamma   90.00
#
_symmetry.space_group_name_H-M   'P 1'
#
loop_
_entity.id
_entity.type
_entity.pdbx_description
1 polymer ?
#
loop_
_entity_poly.entity_id
_entity_poly.type
_entity_poly.pdbx_seq_one_letter_code
_entity_poly.pdbx_strand_id
1 'polypeptide(L)'
;MKRILIILALTLFPFSAKAAADLSINPTDIRFSSDVLVAGDEVRMYAKVYNVGDEDVSGYVSFYQGATIIDDSLVISLPAGGNPEEVYIDFIVPEGSFNILALLRGTDPSDVNSSNDSALTSTFVPMVDSDRDGIDDADDNCPNTSNNNQLDTDGDGQGDACDADDDNDGLSDDVEAEVQSDPTQQDSDGDGVMDPDDAYPMDEQRSVLEEEPVAEETPVPNTETFQKIVEEVAKTIQETIVEPEDQPRDVQESVENQEGQVSLNAVFAYSQDAWNTFSFSVLTESSGQAVTIWNFGDGVTSSKSHVQHTYSTSGEFLVSLTMTDAYGIVSSESTTVHVPFFHLKNRFVLISVILLGLLLLIGVISFVRLGKKSA
;
A
#
# COMPACT_ATOMS: atom_id res chain seq x y z
N MET A 1 -5.43 -91.53 -0.47
CA MET A 1 -6.51 -90.55 -0.28
C MET A 1 -6.43 -89.95 1.12
N LYS A 2 -5.94 -88.73 1.28
CA LYS A 2 -6.15 -87.89 2.46
C LYS A 2 -6.24 -86.45 1.96
N ARG A 3 -7.46 -85.94 1.82
CA ARG A 3 -7.73 -84.54 1.48
C ARG A 3 -7.59 -83.75 2.78
N ILE A 4 -6.55 -82.95 2.89
CA ILE A 4 -6.38 -81.99 3.99
C ILE A 4 -7.19 -80.75 3.59
N LEU A 5 -8.31 -80.55 4.28
CA LEU A 5 -9.16 -79.37 4.16
C LEU A 5 -8.51 -78.25 4.99
N ILE A 6 -7.86 -77.28 4.33
CA ILE A 6 -7.37 -76.07 4.98
C ILE A 6 -8.55 -75.09 5.05
N ILE A 7 -9.11 -74.91 6.25
CA ILE A 7 -10.09 -73.87 6.53
C ILE A 7 -9.31 -72.56 6.70
N LEU A 8 -9.37 -71.69 5.68
CA LEU A 8 -8.84 -70.34 5.74
C LEU A 8 -9.80 -69.48 6.58
N ALA A 9 -9.47 -69.30 7.86
CA ALA A 9 -10.17 -68.34 8.71
C ALA A 9 -9.73 -66.92 8.30
N LEU A 10 -10.54 -66.26 7.47
CA LEU A 10 -10.38 -64.85 7.13
C LEU A 10 -10.78 -64.01 8.35
N THR A 11 -9.83 -63.70 9.22
CA THR A 11 -10.03 -62.73 10.30
C THR A 11 -10.13 -61.34 9.68
N LEU A 12 -11.37 -60.87 9.48
CA LEU A 12 -11.68 -59.45 9.29
C LEU A 12 -11.28 -58.72 10.59
N PHE A 13 -10.05 -58.22 10.65
CA PHE A 13 -9.75 -57.14 11.57
C PHE A 13 -10.50 -55.92 11.07
N PRO A 14 -11.41 -55.33 11.86
CA PRO A 14 -11.92 -54.01 11.51
C PRO A 14 -10.71 -53.07 11.51
N PHE A 15 -10.34 -52.55 10.34
CA PHE A 15 -9.52 -51.36 10.27
C PHE A 15 -10.36 -50.24 10.88
N SER A 16 -10.20 -49.98 12.18
CA SER A 16 -10.53 -48.66 12.71
C SER A 16 -9.51 -47.71 12.11
N ALA A 17 -9.88 -47.04 11.02
CA ALA A 17 -9.25 -45.77 10.72
C ALA A 17 -9.48 -44.88 11.95
N LYS A 18 -8.40 -44.44 12.58
CA LYS A 18 -8.49 -43.48 13.67
C LYS A 18 -8.97 -42.19 13.02
N ALA A 19 -10.09 -41.64 13.48
CA ALA A 19 -10.57 -40.39 12.94
C ALA A 19 -9.54 -39.29 13.22
N ALA A 20 -9.42 -38.35 12.29
CA ALA A 20 -8.36 -37.37 12.23
C ALA A 20 -8.98 -35.96 12.22
N ALA A 21 -8.53 -35.12 13.13
CA ALA A 21 -8.80 -33.68 13.10
C ALA A 21 -7.84 -33.02 12.11
N ASP A 22 -8.37 -32.40 11.06
CA ASP A 22 -7.59 -31.74 10.00
C ASP A 22 -8.41 -30.56 9.46
N LEU A 23 -7.99 -29.36 9.82
CA LEU A 23 -8.50 -28.12 9.26
C LEU A 23 -7.60 -27.65 8.13
N SER A 24 -8.14 -26.83 7.23
CA SER A 24 -7.35 -26.24 6.17
C SER A 24 -7.80 -24.83 5.84
N ILE A 25 -6.84 -24.02 5.43
CA ILE A 25 -7.05 -22.66 4.94
C ILE A 25 -6.26 -22.46 3.65
N ASN A 26 -6.86 -21.78 2.67
CA ASN A 26 -6.24 -21.55 1.36
C ASN A 26 -6.01 -20.05 1.12
N PRO A 27 -4.87 -19.65 0.53
CA PRO A 27 -4.60 -18.24 0.21
C PRO A 27 -5.67 -17.59 -0.68
N THR A 28 -6.24 -18.36 -1.60
CA THR A 28 -7.28 -17.88 -2.54
C THR A 28 -8.64 -17.66 -1.89
N ASP A 29 -8.84 -18.15 -0.67
CA ASP A 29 -10.07 -17.96 0.09
C ASP A 29 -9.99 -16.78 1.06
N ILE A 30 -8.86 -16.07 1.10
CA ILE A 30 -8.70 -14.79 1.79
C ILE A 30 -9.07 -13.67 0.81
N ARG A 31 -10.10 -12.88 1.15
CA ARG A 31 -10.68 -11.86 0.26
C ARG A 31 -11.10 -10.63 1.03
N PHE A 32 -11.26 -9.51 0.34
CA PHE A 32 -11.77 -8.27 0.91
C PHE A 32 -13.23 -8.01 0.51
N SER A 33 -13.88 -7.06 1.18
CA SER A 33 -15.22 -6.60 0.81
C SER A 33 -15.24 -5.73 -0.45
N SER A 34 -14.08 -5.24 -0.88
CA SER A 34 -13.89 -4.49 -2.12
C SER A 34 -12.84 -5.18 -2.98
N ASP A 35 -13.09 -5.21 -4.30
CA ASP A 35 -12.10 -5.68 -5.29
C ASP A 35 -10.99 -4.65 -5.52
N VAL A 36 -11.31 -3.37 -5.27
CA VAL A 36 -10.39 -2.24 -5.38
C VAL A 36 -10.06 -1.77 -3.98
N LEU A 37 -8.78 -1.81 -3.62
CA LEU A 37 -8.30 -1.43 -2.30
C LEU A 37 -7.69 -0.04 -2.40
N VAL A 38 -8.25 0.93 -1.68
CA VAL A 38 -7.71 2.29 -1.56
C VAL A 38 -7.03 2.42 -0.21
N ALA A 39 -5.82 2.96 -0.18
CA ALA A 39 -5.07 3.14 1.06
C ALA A 39 -5.85 3.99 2.07
N GLY A 40 -5.93 3.53 3.32
CA GLY A 40 -6.66 4.20 4.39
C GLY A 40 -8.16 3.94 4.43
N ASP A 41 -8.72 3.16 3.49
CA ASP A 41 -10.11 2.70 3.57
C ASP A 41 -10.27 1.57 4.59
N GLU A 42 -11.44 1.55 5.23
CA GLU A 42 -11.87 0.44 6.08
C GLU A 42 -12.65 -0.59 5.23
N VAL A 43 -12.10 -1.79 5.12
CA VAL A 43 -12.69 -2.92 4.40
C VAL A 43 -12.87 -4.10 5.35
N ARG A 44 -13.74 -5.04 4.99
CA ARG A 44 -13.78 -6.34 5.69
C ARG A 44 -12.90 -7.34 4.99
N MET A 45 -11.99 -7.95 5.73
CA MET A 45 -11.22 -9.09 5.27
C MET A 45 -11.89 -10.38 5.74
N TYR A 46 -12.11 -11.31 4.83
CA TYR A 46 -12.74 -12.61 5.07
C TYR A 46 -11.73 -13.72 4.83
N ALA A 47 -11.84 -14.82 5.57
CA ALA A 47 -11.17 -16.07 5.25
C ALA A 47 -12.12 -17.26 5.44
N LYS A 48 -12.06 -18.23 4.53
CA LYS A 48 -12.77 -19.51 4.69
C LYS A 48 -11.84 -20.58 5.23
N VAL A 49 -12.34 -21.28 6.25
CA VAL A 49 -11.70 -22.45 6.84
C VAL A 49 -12.53 -23.68 6.49
N TYR A 50 -11.87 -24.79 6.20
CA TYR A 50 -12.49 -26.06 5.85
C TYR A 50 -12.08 -27.10 6.87
N ASN A 51 -13.00 -27.97 7.28
CA ASN A 51 -12.66 -29.21 7.97
C ASN A 51 -12.55 -30.33 6.92
N VAL A 52 -11.33 -30.78 6.67
CA VAL A 52 -11.03 -31.86 5.71
C VAL A 52 -10.81 -33.21 6.43
N GLY A 53 -10.85 -33.19 7.76
CA GLY A 53 -10.83 -34.36 8.61
C GLY A 53 -12.19 -35.03 8.81
N ASP A 54 -12.17 -36.03 9.70
CA ASP A 54 -13.32 -36.91 10.00
C ASP A 54 -13.90 -36.66 11.40
N GLU A 55 -13.38 -35.68 12.15
CA GLU A 55 -13.89 -35.27 13.48
C GLU A 55 -14.28 -33.80 13.49
N ASP A 56 -15.19 -33.41 14.38
CA ASP A 56 -15.50 -32.01 14.62
C ASP A 56 -14.27 -31.34 15.25
N VAL A 57 -13.86 -30.18 14.73
CA VAL A 57 -12.67 -29.46 15.20
C VAL A 57 -13.03 -28.01 15.50
N SER A 58 -12.58 -27.54 16.65
CA SER A 58 -12.61 -26.11 17.02
C SER A 58 -11.21 -25.54 17.07
N GLY A 59 -11.07 -24.23 16.95
CA GLY A 59 -9.78 -23.55 16.98
C GLY A 59 -9.92 -22.05 16.77
N TYR A 60 -8.82 -21.42 16.39
CA TYR A 60 -8.78 -19.98 16.10
C TYR A 60 -8.02 -19.70 14.80
N VAL A 61 -8.44 -18.65 14.10
CA VAL A 61 -7.71 -18.06 12.98
C VAL A 61 -6.98 -16.81 13.46
N SER A 62 -5.68 -16.73 13.18
CA SER A 62 -4.85 -15.56 13.43
C SER A 62 -4.39 -14.95 12.10
N PHE A 63 -4.50 -13.64 11.95
CA PHE A 63 -4.08 -12.88 10.77
C PHE A 63 -2.86 -12.00 11.06
N TYR A 64 -1.95 -11.94 10.10
CA TYR A 64 -0.74 -11.12 10.16
C TYR A 64 -0.55 -10.33 8.87
N GLN A 65 0.01 -9.14 9.00
CA GLN A 65 0.57 -8.35 7.91
C GLN A 65 2.08 -8.23 8.16
N GLY A 66 2.90 -8.85 7.31
CA GLY A 66 4.32 -9.04 7.63
C GLY A 66 4.44 -9.73 9.00
N ALA A 67 5.34 -9.24 9.86
CA ALA A 67 5.51 -9.80 11.20
C ALA A 67 4.49 -9.30 12.25
N THR A 68 3.61 -8.37 11.86
CA THR A 68 2.66 -7.72 12.78
C THR A 68 1.35 -8.48 12.82
N ILE A 69 0.88 -8.79 14.03
CA ILE A 69 -0.45 -9.38 14.24
C ILE A 69 -1.52 -8.33 13.92
N ILE A 70 -2.51 -8.71 13.10
CA ILE A 70 -3.73 -7.93 12.88
C ILE A 70 -4.80 -8.35 13.90
N ASP A 71 -5.05 -9.66 13.98
CA ASP A 71 -5.95 -10.31 14.95
C ASP A 71 -5.41 -11.72 15.22
N ASP A 72 -5.56 -12.27 16.42
CA ASP A 72 -5.02 -13.58 16.78
C ASP A 72 -6.05 -14.60 17.28
N SER A 73 -7.34 -14.23 17.39
CA SER A 73 -8.28 -14.96 18.24
C SER A 73 -9.68 -15.19 17.64
N LEU A 74 -9.80 -15.29 16.31
CA LEU A 74 -11.09 -15.54 15.67
C LEU A 74 -11.52 -17.00 15.81
N VAL A 75 -12.47 -17.25 16.70
CA VAL A 75 -12.95 -18.60 17.03
C VAL A 75 -13.66 -19.24 15.84
N ILE A 76 -13.37 -20.51 15.60
CA ILE A 76 -14.03 -21.36 14.61
C ILE A 76 -14.43 -22.71 15.23
N SER A 77 -15.47 -23.33 14.69
CA SER A 77 -15.96 -24.64 15.11
C SER A 77 -16.63 -25.36 13.95
N LEU A 78 -15.87 -26.22 13.26
CA LEU A 78 -16.30 -26.86 12.03
C LEU A 78 -16.64 -28.34 12.26
N PRO A 79 -17.88 -28.78 11.97
CA PRO A 79 -18.22 -30.20 12.04
C PRO A 79 -17.57 -31.00 10.91
N ALA A 80 -17.32 -32.29 11.16
CA ALA A 80 -16.78 -33.22 10.17
C ALA A 80 -17.68 -33.31 8.93
N GLY A 81 -17.10 -33.17 7.74
CA GLY A 81 -17.87 -33.13 6.48
C GLY A 81 -18.87 -31.97 6.38
N GLY A 82 -18.72 -30.95 7.22
CA GLY A 82 -19.54 -29.75 7.25
C GLY A 82 -19.27 -28.78 6.09
N ASN A 83 -20.01 -27.69 6.07
CA ASN A 83 -19.70 -26.57 5.18
C ASN A 83 -18.49 -25.80 5.75
N PRO A 84 -17.72 -25.11 4.89
CA PRO A 84 -16.67 -24.20 5.34
C PRO A 84 -17.25 -23.10 6.22
N GLU A 85 -16.49 -22.68 7.21
CA GLU A 85 -16.80 -21.53 8.06
C GLU A 85 -16.04 -20.30 7.55
N GLU A 86 -16.70 -19.14 7.54
CA GLU A 86 -16.09 -17.88 7.11
C GLU A 86 -15.98 -16.94 8.31
N VAL A 87 -14.76 -16.51 8.62
CA VAL A 87 -14.47 -15.49 9.62
C VAL A 87 -14.16 -14.17 8.94
N TYR A 88 -14.37 -13.06 9.64
CA TYR A 88 -14.00 -11.74 9.13
C TYR A 88 -13.49 -10.81 10.21
N ILE A 89 -12.70 -9.83 9.79
CA ILE A 89 -12.27 -8.68 10.60
C ILE A 89 -12.47 -7.40 9.80
N ASP A 90 -12.64 -6.29 10.52
CA ASP A 90 -12.48 -4.97 9.94
C ASP A 90 -10.98 -4.70 9.78
N PHE A 91 -10.58 -4.20 8.61
CA PHE A 91 -9.19 -4.06 8.19
C PHE A 91 -9.01 -2.69 7.53
N ILE A 92 -8.02 -1.92 8.00
CA ILE A 92 -7.63 -0.66 7.37
C ILE A 92 -6.58 -0.98 6.32
N VAL A 93 -6.85 -0.64 5.06
CA VAL A 93 -5.92 -0.85 3.96
C VAL A 93 -4.65 -0.02 4.21
N PRO A 94 -3.47 -0.63 4.32
CA PRO A 94 -2.23 0.11 4.54
C PRO A 94 -1.80 0.88 3.30
N GLU A 95 -0.93 1.87 3.48
CA GLU A 95 -0.18 2.44 2.36
C GLU A 95 0.86 1.44 1.83
N GLY A 96 0.99 1.40 0.49
CA GLY A 96 1.95 0.52 -0.17
C GLY A 96 1.54 -0.94 -0.21
N SER A 97 2.28 -1.73 -0.98
CA SER A 97 1.90 -3.12 -1.21
C SER A 97 2.06 -3.99 0.04
N PHE A 98 1.11 -4.89 0.24
CA PHE A 98 1.04 -5.74 1.43
C PHE A 98 0.54 -7.14 1.07
N ASN A 99 0.63 -8.06 2.01
CA ASN A 99 0.05 -9.40 1.91
C ASN A 99 -0.45 -9.83 3.29
N ILE A 100 -1.26 -10.87 3.30
CA ILE A 100 -1.89 -11.40 4.50
C ILE A 100 -1.42 -12.83 4.71
N LEU A 101 -1.02 -13.13 5.94
CA LEU A 101 -0.84 -14.49 6.41
C LEU A 101 -1.99 -14.83 7.35
N ALA A 102 -2.67 -15.94 7.09
CA ALA A 102 -3.63 -16.53 8.00
C ALA A 102 -3.09 -17.85 8.56
N LEU A 103 -3.21 -18.05 9.86
CA LEU A 103 -2.75 -19.26 10.57
C LEU A 103 -3.89 -19.87 11.38
N LEU A 104 -4.04 -21.19 11.26
CA LEU A 104 -4.89 -21.99 12.15
C LEU A 104 -4.11 -22.32 13.42
N ARG A 105 -4.72 -22.06 14.57
CA ARG A 105 -4.07 -22.20 15.88
C ARG A 105 -5.02 -22.81 16.91
N GLY A 106 -4.43 -23.45 17.92
CA GLY A 106 -5.15 -23.91 19.11
C GLY A 106 -6.27 -24.91 18.80
N THR A 107 -6.07 -25.79 17.81
CA THR A 107 -7.09 -26.75 17.40
C THR A 107 -7.35 -27.80 18.49
N ASP A 108 -8.63 -28.09 18.71
CA ASP A 108 -9.12 -29.15 19.59
C ASP A 108 -10.24 -29.95 18.89
N PRO A 109 -10.03 -31.25 18.61
CA PRO A 109 -8.79 -32.02 18.80
C PRO A 109 -7.61 -31.46 17.99
N SER A 110 -6.38 -31.75 18.42
CA SER A 110 -5.18 -31.23 17.76
C SER A 110 -5.09 -31.65 16.31
N ASP A 111 -4.81 -30.68 15.44
CA ASP A 111 -4.62 -30.88 14.02
C ASP A 111 -3.48 -31.88 13.75
N VAL A 112 -3.73 -32.84 12.86
CA VAL A 112 -2.76 -33.89 12.51
C VAL A 112 -1.92 -33.55 11.28
N ASN A 113 -2.28 -32.52 10.54
CA ASN A 113 -1.67 -32.12 9.28
C ASN A 113 -1.29 -30.63 9.32
N SER A 114 -0.10 -30.30 9.82
CA SER A 114 0.28 -28.89 9.88
C SER A 114 0.62 -28.23 8.53
N SER A 115 0.50 -28.94 7.40
CA SER A 115 0.93 -28.43 6.08
C SER A 115 -0.10 -27.53 5.38
N ASN A 116 -1.34 -27.56 5.84
CA ASN A 116 -2.48 -26.76 5.36
C ASN A 116 -3.03 -25.81 6.44
N ASP A 117 -2.31 -25.65 7.55
CA ASP A 117 -2.64 -24.77 8.67
C ASP A 117 -2.26 -23.29 8.42
N SER A 118 -1.67 -22.98 7.27
CA SER A 118 -1.22 -21.62 6.94
C SER A 118 -1.55 -21.24 5.52
N ALA A 119 -1.95 -19.99 5.32
CA ALA A 119 -2.25 -19.41 4.01
C ALA A 119 -1.61 -18.02 3.87
N LEU A 120 -0.60 -17.91 3.02
CA LEU A 120 0.04 -16.64 2.67
C LEU A 120 -0.46 -16.15 1.31
N THR A 121 -1.12 -15.00 1.27
CA THR A 121 -1.61 -14.41 0.01
C THR A 121 -0.47 -13.92 -0.87
N SER A 122 -0.77 -13.75 -2.16
CA SER A 122 0.01 -12.88 -3.03
C SER A 122 -0.01 -11.44 -2.50
N THR A 123 0.93 -10.63 -3.01
CA THR A 123 0.97 -9.20 -2.73
C THR A 123 -0.25 -8.48 -3.35
N PHE A 124 -0.93 -7.68 -2.53
CA PHE A 124 -1.93 -6.69 -2.93
C PHE A 124 -1.26 -5.33 -3.08
N VAL A 125 -1.65 -4.57 -4.10
CA VAL A 125 -1.17 -3.20 -4.33
C VAL A 125 -2.37 -2.27 -4.19
N PRO A 126 -2.49 -1.54 -3.08
CA PRO A 126 -3.56 -0.57 -2.91
C PRO A 126 -3.32 0.66 -3.81
N MET A 127 -4.42 1.25 -4.27
CA MET A 127 -4.41 2.56 -4.92
C MET A 127 -4.23 3.65 -3.87
N VAL A 128 -3.70 4.79 -4.29
CA VAL A 128 -3.59 5.99 -3.46
C VAL A 128 -4.55 7.02 -4.04
N ASP A 129 -5.39 7.58 -3.17
CA ASP A 129 -6.37 8.63 -3.45
C ASP A 129 -6.28 9.59 -2.25
N SER A 130 -5.49 10.63 -2.43
CA SER A 130 -5.00 11.50 -1.36
C SER A 130 -6.07 12.45 -0.84
N ASP A 131 -7.01 12.88 -1.67
CA ASP A 131 -8.11 13.79 -1.30
C ASP A 131 -9.48 13.10 -1.18
N ARG A 132 -9.56 11.82 -1.55
CA ARG A 132 -10.72 10.94 -1.42
C ARG A 132 -11.89 11.34 -2.29
N ASP A 133 -11.58 11.84 -3.48
CA ASP A 133 -12.56 12.19 -4.49
C ASP A 133 -12.96 10.98 -5.38
N GLY A 134 -12.25 9.86 -5.24
CA GLY A 134 -12.53 8.61 -5.95
C GLY A 134 -11.82 8.47 -7.30
N ILE A 135 -10.93 9.39 -7.64
CA ILE A 135 -9.91 9.26 -8.69
C ILE A 135 -8.58 8.93 -8.00
N ASP A 136 -7.76 8.05 -8.58
CA ASP A 136 -6.45 7.74 -8.00
C ASP A 136 -5.43 8.82 -8.35
N ASP A 137 -4.49 9.12 -7.45
CA ASP A 137 -3.48 10.18 -7.60
C ASP A 137 -2.70 10.14 -8.92
N ALA A 138 -2.64 8.98 -9.58
CA ALA A 138 -1.93 8.78 -10.84
C ALA A 138 -2.75 9.25 -12.06
N ASP A 139 -4.08 9.22 -11.98
CA ASP A 139 -5.00 9.64 -13.03
C ASP A 139 -5.76 10.94 -12.66
N ASP A 140 -5.49 11.52 -11.47
CA ASP A 140 -6.09 12.75 -10.96
C ASP A 140 -5.31 14.02 -11.40
N ASN A 141 -5.99 14.97 -12.06
CA ASN A 141 -5.43 16.26 -12.44
C ASN A 141 -5.33 17.28 -11.28
N CYS A 142 -5.89 16.97 -10.11
CA CYS A 142 -5.72 17.69 -8.85
C CYS A 142 -5.53 16.74 -7.65
N PRO A 143 -4.41 16.00 -7.53
CA PRO A 143 -4.22 14.91 -6.55
C PRO A 143 -4.36 15.24 -5.06
N ASN A 144 -4.60 16.50 -4.69
CA ASN A 144 -4.77 16.91 -3.30
C ASN A 144 -5.99 17.81 -3.10
N THR A 145 -6.81 18.03 -4.14
CA THR A 145 -7.97 18.90 -4.11
C THR A 145 -9.14 18.24 -4.83
N SER A 146 -10.09 17.73 -4.04
CA SER A 146 -11.21 16.93 -4.54
C SER A 146 -11.95 17.59 -5.70
N ASN A 147 -11.94 16.91 -6.85
CA ASN A 147 -12.55 17.37 -8.10
C ASN A 147 -12.97 16.17 -8.97
N ASN A 148 -13.96 15.38 -8.51
CA ASN A 148 -14.39 14.14 -9.18
C ASN A 148 -14.83 14.33 -10.66
N ASN A 149 -15.08 15.57 -11.11
CA ASN A 149 -15.42 15.89 -12.49
C ASN A 149 -14.19 15.99 -13.41
N GLN A 150 -12.99 16.14 -12.84
CA GLN A 150 -11.70 16.25 -13.55
C GLN A 150 -11.76 17.32 -14.65
N LEU A 151 -12.43 18.45 -14.36
CA LEU A 151 -12.50 19.57 -15.28
C LEU A 151 -11.10 20.20 -15.41
N ASP A 152 -10.76 20.57 -16.64
CA ASP A 152 -9.48 21.12 -17.08
C ASP A 152 -9.82 21.96 -18.32
N THR A 153 -10.08 23.24 -18.09
CA THR A 153 -10.69 24.16 -19.06
C THR A 153 -9.74 24.50 -20.21
N ASP A 154 -8.45 24.68 -19.90
CA ASP A 154 -7.42 25.06 -20.87
C ASP A 154 -6.65 23.85 -21.45
N GLY A 155 -6.76 22.68 -20.82
CA GLY A 155 -6.17 21.43 -21.25
C GLY A 155 -4.67 21.32 -20.94
N ASP A 156 -4.16 22.01 -19.93
CA ASP A 156 -2.74 21.96 -19.57
C ASP A 156 -2.37 20.76 -18.66
N GLY A 157 -3.39 20.09 -18.12
CA GLY A 157 -3.27 18.92 -17.25
C GLY A 157 -3.34 19.22 -15.76
N GLN A 158 -3.48 20.48 -15.37
CA GLN A 158 -3.93 20.91 -14.05
C GLN A 158 -5.45 21.12 -14.10
N GLY A 159 -6.17 20.59 -13.12
CA GLY A 159 -7.63 20.77 -13.11
C GLY A 159 -8.06 22.11 -12.53
N ASP A 160 -9.20 22.64 -12.97
CA ASP A 160 -9.74 23.94 -12.52
C ASP A 160 -9.85 24.06 -10.98
N ALA A 161 -9.99 22.93 -10.28
CA ALA A 161 -10.07 22.94 -8.82
C ALA A 161 -8.74 23.30 -8.13
N CYS A 162 -7.62 23.15 -8.82
CA CYS A 162 -6.27 23.39 -8.30
C CYS A 162 -5.41 24.23 -9.24
N ASP A 163 -5.91 24.64 -10.39
CA ASP A 163 -5.37 25.73 -11.18
C ASP A 163 -5.64 27.08 -10.49
N ALA A 164 -4.88 28.10 -10.85
CA ALA A 164 -5.09 29.46 -10.41
C ALA A 164 -5.40 30.41 -11.59
N ASP A 165 -5.40 29.90 -12.81
CA ASP A 165 -5.67 30.59 -14.07
C ASP A 165 -6.35 29.56 -15.02
N ASP A 166 -7.63 29.28 -14.76
CA ASP A 166 -8.42 28.17 -15.35
C ASP A 166 -8.46 28.18 -16.90
N ASP A 167 -8.28 29.34 -17.53
CA ASP A 167 -8.30 29.49 -19.00
C ASP A 167 -6.94 29.88 -19.62
N ASN A 168 -5.93 30.08 -18.79
CA ASN A 168 -4.55 30.43 -19.13
C ASN A 168 -4.43 31.71 -20.01
N ASP A 169 -5.29 32.70 -19.78
CA ASP A 169 -5.24 34.01 -20.45
C ASP A 169 -4.21 34.97 -19.83
N GLY A 170 -3.76 34.68 -18.61
CA GLY A 170 -2.76 35.43 -17.86
C GLY A 170 -3.30 36.30 -16.72
N LEU A 171 -4.62 36.30 -16.49
CA LEU A 171 -5.25 36.75 -15.26
C LEU A 171 -5.56 35.54 -14.38
N SER A 172 -5.15 35.57 -13.12
CA SER A 172 -5.55 34.51 -12.18
C SER A 172 -7.02 34.64 -11.80
N ASP A 173 -7.69 33.54 -11.44
CA ASP A 173 -9.12 33.53 -11.06
C ASP A 173 -9.44 34.54 -9.93
N ASP A 174 -8.50 34.75 -9.01
CA ASP A 174 -8.60 35.76 -7.94
C ASP A 174 -8.72 37.18 -8.49
N VAL A 175 -7.95 37.51 -9.54
CA VAL A 175 -7.97 38.82 -10.22
C VAL A 175 -9.23 38.94 -11.07
N GLU A 176 -9.63 37.87 -11.73
CA GLU A 176 -10.84 37.81 -12.54
C GLU A 176 -12.11 38.00 -11.71
N ALA A 177 -12.15 37.44 -10.51
CA ALA A 177 -13.21 37.72 -9.55
C ALA A 177 -13.26 39.21 -9.14
N GLU A 178 -12.12 39.92 -9.14
CA GLU A 178 -12.06 41.36 -8.86
C GLU A 178 -12.53 42.21 -10.04
N VAL A 179 -12.14 41.86 -11.27
CA VAL A 179 -12.56 42.56 -12.51
C VAL A 179 -13.91 42.08 -13.04
N GLN A 180 -14.47 41.04 -12.41
CA GLN A 180 -15.72 40.38 -12.75
C GLN A 180 -15.70 39.72 -14.13
N SER A 181 -14.55 39.24 -14.62
CA SER A 181 -14.45 38.36 -15.80
C SER A 181 -14.86 36.92 -15.44
N ASP A 182 -14.98 36.05 -16.45
CA ASP A 182 -15.27 34.62 -16.36
C ASP A 182 -13.95 33.82 -16.41
N PRO A 183 -13.52 33.18 -15.30
CA PRO A 183 -12.25 32.45 -15.24
C PRO A 183 -12.09 31.29 -16.21
N THR A 184 -13.18 30.88 -16.85
CA THR A 184 -13.17 29.76 -17.80
C THR A 184 -13.11 30.20 -19.26
N GLN A 185 -12.95 31.50 -19.53
CA GLN A 185 -13.02 32.07 -20.87
C GLN A 185 -12.07 33.26 -21.07
N GLN A 186 -11.03 33.04 -21.90
CA GLN A 186 -10.01 34.04 -22.24
C GLN A 186 -10.53 35.38 -22.80
N ASP A 187 -11.80 35.42 -23.21
CA ASP A 187 -12.53 36.57 -23.75
C ASP A 187 -13.97 36.42 -23.26
N SER A 188 -14.23 37.02 -22.11
CA SER A 188 -15.46 36.82 -21.32
C SER A 188 -16.74 37.30 -22.02
N ASP A 189 -16.65 38.39 -22.77
CA ASP A 189 -17.80 38.98 -23.47
C ASP A 189 -17.83 38.69 -24.98
N GLY A 190 -16.76 38.11 -25.52
CA GLY A 190 -16.66 37.66 -26.91
C GLY A 190 -16.51 38.79 -27.92
N ASP A 191 -16.04 39.97 -27.51
CA ASP A 191 -15.84 41.12 -28.39
C ASP A 191 -14.57 41.02 -29.26
N GLY A 192 -13.70 40.05 -28.93
CA GLY A 192 -12.46 39.74 -29.62
C GLY A 192 -11.20 40.36 -28.98
N VAL A 193 -11.30 40.95 -27.80
CA VAL A 193 -10.17 41.36 -26.94
C VAL A 193 -10.12 40.43 -25.73
N MET A 194 -8.93 39.91 -25.40
CA MET A 194 -8.78 39.04 -24.22
C MET A 194 -8.89 39.86 -22.95
N ASP A 195 -9.40 39.28 -21.86
CA ASP A 195 -9.69 39.98 -20.61
C ASP A 195 -8.49 40.78 -20.02
N PRO A 196 -7.24 40.26 -20.03
CA PRO A 196 -6.08 41.05 -19.58
C PRO A 196 -5.79 42.31 -20.41
N ASP A 197 -6.26 42.34 -21.66
CA ASP A 197 -6.12 43.48 -22.58
C ASP A 197 -7.43 44.32 -22.69
N ASP A 198 -8.53 43.87 -22.07
CA ASP A 198 -9.83 44.55 -22.10
C ASP A 198 -10.06 45.43 -20.86
N ALA A 199 -10.44 46.69 -21.13
CA ALA A 199 -10.85 47.63 -20.11
C ALA A 199 -12.23 47.35 -19.50
N TYR A 200 -13.11 46.65 -20.23
CA TYR A 200 -14.44 46.24 -19.77
C TYR A 200 -14.75 44.79 -20.19
N PRO A 201 -14.14 43.78 -19.53
CA PRO A 201 -14.26 42.34 -19.86
C PRO A 201 -15.69 41.73 -19.85
N MET A 202 -16.72 42.55 -19.65
CA MET A 202 -18.13 42.14 -19.51
C MET A 202 -19.06 43.02 -20.36
N ASP A 203 -18.53 43.87 -21.24
CA ASP A 203 -19.29 44.80 -22.09
C ASP A 203 -18.79 44.75 -23.54
N GLU A 204 -19.42 43.86 -24.33
CA GLU A 204 -19.12 43.59 -25.76
C GLU A 204 -19.13 44.86 -26.65
N GLN A 205 -19.61 45.99 -26.14
CA GLN A 205 -19.67 47.27 -26.86
C GLN A 205 -18.50 48.20 -26.55
N ARG A 206 -17.61 47.85 -25.60
CA ARG A 206 -16.56 48.73 -25.07
C ARG A 206 -15.29 47.97 -24.69
N SER A 207 -14.26 48.02 -25.53
CA SER A 207 -12.97 47.37 -25.22
C SER A 207 -11.86 48.29 -24.71
N VAL A 208 -12.10 49.60 -24.57
CA VAL A 208 -11.07 50.59 -24.20
C VAL A 208 -11.63 51.62 -23.24
N LEU A 209 -10.85 51.96 -22.20
CA LEU A 209 -11.18 53.05 -21.27
C LEU A 209 -11.46 54.35 -22.05
N GLU A 210 -12.72 54.79 -22.06
CA GLU A 210 -13.03 56.17 -22.45
C GLU A 210 -12.27 57.10 -21.48
N GLU A 211 -11.38 57.94 -22.01
CA GLU A 211 -10.64 58.91 -21.19
C GLU A 211 -11.64 59.81 -20.44
N GLU A 212 -11.83 59.57 -19.14
CA GLU A 212 -12.51 60.50 -18.25
C GLU A 212 -11.75 61.84 -18.28
N PRO A 213 -12.45 62.99 -18.37
CA PRO A 213 -11.81 64.29 -18.34
C PRO A 213 -11.09 64.47 -16.99
N VAL A 214 -9.77 64.57 -17.07
CA VAL A 214 -8.82 64.78 -15.96
C VAL A 214 -9.38 65.71 -14.89
N ALA A 215 -9.76 65.15 -13.74
CA ALA A 215 -10.05 65.89 -12.52
C ALA A 215 -8.76 66.03 -11.69
N GLU A 216 -8.47 67.28 -11.34
CA GLU A 216 -7.27 67.79 -10.68
C GLU A 216 -7.00 67.10 -9.31
N GLU A 217 -5.77 66.62 -9.11
CA GLU A 217 -5.33 65.95 -7.87
C GLU A 217 -5.45 66.87 -6.64
N THR A 218 -5.91 66.32 -5.52
CA THR A 218 -5.71 66.89 -4.18
C THR A 218 -4.90 65.92 -3.30
N PRO A 219 -4.06 66.42 -2.38
CA PRO A 219 -2.98 65.64 -1.78
C PRO A 219 -3.42 64.83 -0.56
N VAL A 220 -2.95 63.58 -0.48
CA VAL A 220 -3.08 62.66 0.67
C VAL A 220 -2.06 63.00 1.77
N PRO A 221 -2.43 62.99 3.07
CA PRO A 221 -1.48 63.16 4.17
C PRO A 221 -0.76 61.87 4.58
N ASN A 222 0.40 62.12 5.18
CA ASN A 222 1.58 61.31 5.48
C ASN A 222 1.45 59.97 6.24
N THR A 223 2.37 59.09 5.82
CA THR A 223 2.84 57.84 6.43
C THR A 223 3.64 58.09 7.71
N GLU A 224 2.99 58.08 8.88
CA GLU A 224 3.69 58.15 10.18
C GLU A 224 3.15 57.18 11.25
N THR A 225 2.46 56.10 10.83
CA THR A 225 1.87 55.12 11.77
C THR A 225 2.46 53.71 11.64
N PHE A 226 3.33 53.45 10.67
CA PHE A 226 3.86 52.10 10.44
C PHE A 226 5.25 51.82 11.07
N GLN A 227 5.88 52.82 11.71
CA GLN A 227 7.20 52.68 12.34
C GLN A 227 7.17 52.52 13.88
N LYS A 228 6.00 52.35 14.49
CA LYS A 228 5.87 52.18 15.97
C LYS A 228 5.48 50.78 16.44
N ILE A 229 5.34 49.80 15.54
CA ILE A 229 4.93 48.43 15.90
C ILE A 229 6.07 47.41 15.71
N VAL A 230 7.17 47.78 15.04
CA VAL A 230 8.25 46.85 14.68
C VAL A 230 9.40 46.80 15.72
N GLU A 231 9.39 47.66 16.74
CA GLU A 231 10.53 47.81 17.67
C GLU A 231 10.32 47.25 19.09
N GLU A 232 9.20 46.55 19.36
CA GLU A 232 8.88 46.02 20.71
C GLU A 232 8.78 44.48 20.81
N VAL A 233 8.98 43.75 19.70
CA VAL A 233 8.89 42.26 19.70
C VAL A 233 10.27 41.59 19.65
N ALA A 234 11.36 42.33 19.41
CA ALA A 234 12.72 41.81 19.32
C ALA A 234 13.50 41.78 20.66
N LYS A 235 12.81 41.49 21.77
CA LYS A 235 13.47 41.41 23.08
C LYS A 235 12.75 40.46 24.04
N THR A 236 12.93 39.15 23.86
CA THR A 236 13.08 38.14 24.95
C THR A 236 13.34 36.76 24.32
N ILE A 237 14.61 36.40 24.12
CA ILE A 237 15.07 35.01 24.03
C ILE A 237 16.35 34.91 24.87
N GLN A 238 16.33 34.04 25.88
CA GLN A 238 17.45 33.32 26.51
C GLN A 238 16.81 32.33 27.49
N GLU A 239 16.63 31.05 27.14
CA GLU A 239 17.61 29.96 27.21
C GLU A 239 17.95 29.56 28.66
N THR A 240 17.50 28.38 29.11
CA THR A 240 18.22 27.56 30.11
C THR A 240 17.82 26.08 29.98
N ILE A 241 18.85 25.26 29.80
CA ILE A 241 18.91 23.80 29.69
C ILE A 241 19.07 23.19 31.08
N VAL A 242 18.32 22.14 31.45
CA VAL A 242 18.72 21.13 32.47
C VAL A 242 18.04 19.77 32.24
N GLU A 243 18.84 18.74 31.99
CA GLU A 243 18.71 17.33 32.44
C GLU A 243 20.13 16.70 32.28
N PRO A 244 20.54 15.60 32.95
CA PRO A 244 19.74 14.41 33.26
C PRO A 244 20.01 13.75 34.65
N GLU A 245 19.20 12.75 35.02
CA GLU A 245 19.62 11.72 35.99
C GLU A 245 19.06 10.33 35.63
N ASP A 246 19.95 9.35 35.75
CA ASP A 246 19.90 7.97 35.27
C ASP A 246 19.53 7.01 36.43
N GLN A 247 18.72 5.98 36.17
CA GLN A 247 18.60 4.80 37.03
C GLN A 247 18.35 3.53 36.21
N PRO A 248 19.19 2.47 36.35
CA PRO A 248 18.94 1.17 35.73
C PRO A 248 18.20 0.24 36.70
N ARG A 249 17.33 -0.62 36.16
CA ARG A 249 16.84 -1.82 36.84
C ARG A 249 16.88 -3.01 35.88
N ASP A 250 17.76 -3.96 36.20
CA ASP A 250 17.72 -5.36 35.78
C ASP A 250 16.46 -6.06 36.32
N VAL A 251 16.00 -7.13 35.64
CA VAL A 251 15.96 -8.52 36.14
C VAL A 251 15.38 -9.47 35.07
N GLN A 252 16.26 -10.38 34.64
CA GLN A 252 16.13 -11.83 34.38
C GLN A 252 14.97 -12.43 33.57
N GLU A 253 15.35 -12.94 32.40
CA GLU A 253 15.38 -14.37 32.01
C GLU A 253 14.71 -15.39 32.95
N SER A 254 13.74 -16.12 32.40
CA SER A 254 13.41 -17.49 32.84
C SER A 254 13.14 -18.37 31.64
N VAL A 255 14.08 -19.28 31.40
CA VAL A 255 13.97 -20.46 30.53
C VAL A 255 13.05 -21.48 31.22
N GLU A 256 12.04 -21.97 30.50
CA GLU A 256 11.35 -23.20 30.88
C GLU A 256 11.21 -24.13 29.67
N ASN A 257 11.84 -25.30 29.79
CA ASN A 257 11.71 -26.44 28.90
C ASN A 257 10.31 -27.03 29.02
N GLN A 258 9.64 -27.30 27.90
CA GLN A 258 8.68 -28.41 27.82
C GLN A 258 8.90 -29.24 26.55
N GLU A 259 9.15 -30.54 26.78
CA GLU A 259 9.14 -31.60 25.77
C GLU A 259 7.70 -31.78 25.26
N GLY A 260 7.41 -31.17 24.12
CA GLY A 260 6.33 -31.56 23.22
C GLY A 260 6.97 -31.64 21.83
N GLN A 261 6.81 -32.77 21.14
CA GLN A 261 7.28 -32.91 19.76
C GLN A 261 6.43 -31.97 18.88
N VAL A 262 6.87 -30.71 18.76
CA VAL A 262 6.23 -29.69 17.93
C VAL A 262 6.52 -30.03 16.47
N SER A 263 5.47 -30.15 15.67
CA SER A 263 5.59 -30.26 14.22
C SER A 263 6.36 -29.06 13.70
N LEU A 264 7.47 -29.29 13.00
CA LEU A 264 8.22 -28.22 12.33
C LEU A 264 7.36 -27.72 11.17
N ASN A 265 6.65 -26.61 11.36
CA ASN A 265 5.97 -25.93 10.26
C ASN A 265 6.74 -24.66 9.92
N ALA A 266 7.40 -24.61 8.78
CA ALA A 266 8.11 -23.42 8.33
C ALA A 266 7.08 -22.37 7.91
N VAL A 267 6.96 -21.30 8.68
CA VAL A 267 6.00 -20.22 8.42
C VAL A 267 6.74 -18.91 8.44
N PHE A 268 6.47 -18.08 7.45
CA PHE A 268 7.02 -16.74 7.39
C PHE A 268 6.02 -15.72 6.91
N ALA A 269 6.38 -14.47 7.13
CA ALA A 269 5.72 -13.34 6.51
C ALA A 269 6.76 -12.37 5.96
N TYR A 270 6.29 -11.47 5.10
CA TYR A 270 7.13 -10.43 4.52
C TYR A 270 6.36 -9.12 4.36
N SER A 271 7.08 -8.03 4.18
CA SER A 271 6.55 -6.72 3.84
C SER A 271 7.40 -6.09 2.74
N GLN A 272 6.81 -5.21 1.95
CA GLN A 272 7.55 -4.42 0.97
C GLN A 272 7.98 -3.09 1.60
N ASP A 273 9.29 -2.90 1.80
CA ASP A 273 9.84 -1.67 2.39
C ASP A 273 10.11 -0.59 1.34
N ALA A 274 10.40 -1.01 0.10
CA ALA A 274 10.56 -0.15 -1.06
C ALA A 274 10.24 -0.91 -2.35
N TRP A 275 10.16 -0.20 -3.48
CA TRP A 275 9.77 -0.78 -4.78
C TRP A 275 10.49 -2.08 -5.18
N ASN A 276 11.75 -2.27 -4.78
CA ASN A 276 12.53 -3.49 -4.98
C ASN A 276 13.13 -4.08 -3.68
N THR A 277 12.70 -3.63 -2.50
CA THR A 277 13.26 -4.06 -1.21
C THR A 277 12.16 -4.60 -0.31
N PHE A 278 12.40 -5.78 0.26
CA PHE A 278 11.43 -6.52 1.07
C PHE A 278 12.08 -6.96 2.37
N SER A 279 11.29 -6.96 3.45
CA SER A 279 11.68 -7.50 4.75
C SER A 279 10.96 -8.82 4.98
N PHE A 280 11.73 -9.88 5.27
CA PHE A 280 11.24 -11.23 5.52
C PHE A 280 11.48 -11.61 6.98
N SER A 281 10.48 -12.22 7.63
CA SER A 281 10.57 -12.65 9.03
C SER A 281 10.02 -14.06 9.21
N VAL A 282 10.78 -14.90 9.91
CA VAL A 282 10.32 -16.23 10.35
C VAL A 282 9.33 -16.04 11.50
N LEU A 283 8.18 -16.72 11.43
CA LEU A 283 7.13 -16.67 12.46
C LEU A 283 7.04 -17.95 13.30
N THR A 284 7.67 -19.02 12.83
CA THR A 284 7.74 -20.27 13.60
C THR A 284 8.65 -20.10 14.81
N GLU A 285 8.09 -20.25 16.00
CA GLU A 285 8.89 -20.41 17.22
C GLU A 285 9.46 -21.83 17.25
N SER A 286 10.76 -22.00 16.99
CA SER A 286 11.41 -23.31 17.15
C SER A 286 11.88 -23.48 18.59
N SER A 287 11.34 -24.49 19.29
CA SER A 287 11.77 -24.87 20.65
C SER A 287 13.17 -25.55 20.70
N GLY A 288 13.89 -25.58 19.57
CA GLY A 288 15.20 -26.21 19.42
C GLY A 288 16.06 -25.63 18.29
N GLN A 289 17.27 -26.19 18.12
CA GLN A 289 18.33 -25.81 17.14
C GLN A 289 17.93 -26.01 15.66
N ALA A 290 16.74 -25.60 15.24
CA ALA A 290 16.34 -25.67 13.84
C ALA A 290 17.23 -24.75 12.99
N VAL A 291 17.83 -25.30 11.94
CA VAL A 291 18.60 -24.54 10.95
C VAL A 291 17.61 -23.96 9.97
N THR A 292 17.69 -22.64 9.77
CA THR A 292 16.83 -21.92 8.83
C THR A 292 17.63 -21.47 7.62
N ILE A 293 17.06 -21.65 6.43
CA ILE A 293 17.65 -21.25 5.15
C ILE A 293 16.58 -20.54 4.32
N TRP A 294 16.90 -19.32 3.90
CA TRP A 294 16.19 -18.55 2.90
C TRP A 294 16.81 -18.75 1.52
N ASN A 295 15.96 -18.84 0.51
CA ASN A 295 16.32 -18.63 -0.89
C ASN A 295 15.40 -17.56 -1.47
N PHE A 296 15.96 -16.45 -1.94
CA PHE A 296 15.17 -15.31 -2.43
C PHE A 296 14.79 -15.41 -3.92
N GLY A 297 15.15 -16.51 -4.60
CA GLY A 297 14.80 -16.76 -6.00
C GLY A 297 15.73 -16.09 -7.02
N ASP A 298 16.65 -15.22 -6.58
CA ASP A 298 17.64 -14.53 -7.41
C ASP A 298 19.08 -15.07 -7.23
N GLY A 299 19.21 -16.19 -6.50
CA GLY A 299 20.49 -16.82 -6.17
C GLY A 299 21.09 -16.36 -4.85
N VAL A 300 20.49 -15.37 -4.17
CA VAL A 300 20.88 -14.97 -2.82
C VAL A 300 20.20 -15.85 -1.77
N THR A 301 20.93 -16.17 -0.70
CA THR A 301 20.44 -16.98 0.43
C THR A 301 20.80 -16.32 1.75
N SER A 302 20.09 -16.69 2.83
CA SER A 302 20.35 -16.21 4.19
C SER A 302 19.95 -17.24 5.23
N SER A 303 20.46 -17.15 6.45
CA SER A 303 20.06 -17.98 7.59
C SER A 303 19.57 -17.16 8.79
N LYS A 304 19.41 -15.84 8.63
CA LYS A 304 18.89 -14.98 9.70
C LYS A 304 17.37 -15.15 9.82
N SER A 305 16.86 -15.02 11.04
CA SER A 305 15.42 -15.02 11.33
C SER A 305 14.69 -13.82 10.72
N HIS A 306 15.38 -12.69 10.56
CA HIS A 306 14.89 -11.50 9.89
C HIS A 306 15.90 -11.05 8.82
N VAL A 307 15.42 -10.81 7.59
CA VAL A 307 16.25 -10.44 6.44
C VAL A 307 15.58 -9.34 5.63
N GLN A 308 16.26 -8.22 5.46
CA GLN A 308 15.94 -7.27 4.40
C GLN A 308 16.72 -7.67 3.13
N HIS A 309 16.01 -7.80 2.01
CA HIS A 309 16.58 -8.20 0.72
C HIS A 309 16.16 -7.21 -0.38
N THR A 310 17.11 -6.84 -1.23
CA THR A 310 16.90 -5.89 -2.33
C THR A 310 17.17 -6.56 -3.67
N TYR A 311 16.15 -6.63 -4.52
CA TYR A 311 16.25 -7.23 -5.86
C TYR A 311 16.91 -6.27 -6.84
N SER A 312 17.91 -6.78 -7.58
CA SER A 312 18.65 -5.99 -8.58
C SER A 312 17.93 -5.87 -9.93
N THR A 313 16.93 -6.72 -10.18
CA THR A 313 16.15 -6.78 -11.41
C THR A 313 14.67 -6.87 -11.08
N SER A 314 13.82 -6.38 -11.99
CA SER A 314 12.38 -6.63 -11.96
C SER A 314 12.06 -8.06 -12.38
N GLY A 315 10.93 -8.60 -11.93
CA GLY A 315 10.45 -9.92 -12.29
C GLY A 315 9.71 -10.61 -11.15
N GLU A 316 9.39 -11.88 -11.38
CA GLU A 316 8.84 -12.79 -10.37
C GLU A 316 9.97 -13.57 -9.70
N PHE A 317 9.98 -13.60 -8.37
CA PHE A 317 10.97 -14.33 -7.59
C PHE A 317 10.27 -15.31 -6.64
N LEU A 318 10.57 -16.60 -6.80
CA LEU A 318 10.10 -17.62 -5.87
C LEU A 318 10.96 -17.57 -4.60
N VAL A 319 10.42 -16.99 -3.55
CA VAL A 319 11.05 -16.95 -2.23
C VAL A 319 10.65 -18.19 -1.47
N SER A 320 11.63 -18.89 -0.89
CA SER A 320 11.37 -20.05 -0.03
C SER A 320 12.11 -19.96 1.29
N LEU A 321 11.39 -20.33 2.35
CA LEU A 321 11.92 -20.62 3.67
C LEU A 321 12.03 -22.13 3.80
N THR A 322 13.20 -22.63 4.21
CA THR A 322 13.39 -24.04 4.58
C THR A 322 13.91 -24.10 6.00
N MET A 323 13.22 -24.84 6.86
CA MET A 323 13.65 -25.13 8.21
C MET A 323 13.98 -26.62 8.33
N THR A 324 15.10 -26.94 8.98
CA THR A 324 15.52 -28.31 9.27
C THR A 324 15.74 -28.45 10.77
N ASP A 325 15.01 -29.34 11.43
CA ASP A 325 15.18 -29.57 12.87
C ASP A 325 16.46 -30.38 13.21
N ALA A 326 16.70 -30.58 14.51
CA ALA A 326 17.85 -31.34 14.99
C ALA A 326 17.81 -32.84 14.62
N TYR A 327 16.67 -33.35 14.18
CA TYR A 327 16.47 -34.74 13.75
C TYR A 327 16.54 -34.88 12.22
N GLY A 328 16.74 -33.78 11.48
CA GLY A 328 16.82 -33.75 10.03
C GLY A 328 15.47 -33.73 9.32
N ILE A 329 14.36 -33.47 10.04
CA ILE A 329 13.06 -33.23 9.43
C ILE A 329 13.08 -31.85 8.79
N VAL A 330 12.64 -31.78 7.54
CA VAL A 330 12.63 -30.56 6.74
C VAL A 330 11.18 -30.11 6.55
N SER A 331 10.95 -28.82 6.76
CA SER A 331 9.72 -28.13 6.44
C SER A 331 10.03 -26.93 5.56
N SER A 332 9.18 -26.65 4.58
CA SER A 332 9.42 -25.56 3.65
C SER A 332 8.13 -24.87 3.26
N GLU A 333 8.18 -23.55 3.17
CA GLU A 333 7.11 -22.69 2.69
C GLU A 333 7.65 -21.78 1.60
N SER A 334 6.83 -21.46 0.60
CA SER A 334 7.26 -20.63 -0.52
C SER A 334 6.16 -19.72 -1.04
N THR A 335 6.55 -18.53 -1.50
CA THR A 335 5.66 -17.56 -2.12
C THR A 335 6.37 -16.85 -3.26
N THR A 336 5.60 -16.32 -4.21
CA THR A 336 6.14 -15.52 -5.31
C THR A 336 6.08 -14.05 -4.96
N VAL A 337 7.23 -13.37 -5.03
CA VAL A 337 7.35 -11.92 -4.87
C VAL A 337 7.47 -11.27 -6.25
N HIS A 338 6.60 -10.29 -6.52
CA HIS A 338 6.63 -9.49 -7.75
C HIS A 338 7.43 -8.20 -7.55
N VAL A 339 8.41 -7.95 -8.41
CA VAL A 339 9.14 -6.68 -8.48
C VAL A 339 8.80 -5.97 -9.80
N PRO A 340 8.04 -4.86 -9.77
CA PRO A 340 7.57 -4.21 -10.98
C PRO A 340 8.73 -3.60 -11.78
N PHE A 341 8.65 -3.71 -13.11
CA PHE A 341 9.61 -3.02 -14.00
C PHE A 341 9.31 -1.53 -14.08
N PHE A 342 8.06 -1.17 -14.35
CA PHE A 342 7.60 0.22 -14.50
C PHE A 342 7.39 0.86 -13.13
N HIS A 343 8.44 1.47 -12.60
CA HIS A 343 8.38 2.23 -11.35
C HIS A 343 9.33 3.43 -11.44
N LEU A 344 8.94 4.62 -11.01
CA LEU A 344 9.77 5.84 -11.17
C LEU A 344 11.11 5.77 -10.43
N LYS A 345 11.16 5.04 -9.30
CA LYS A 345 12.42 4.75 -8.58
C LYS A 345 13.31 3.69 -9.28
N ASN A 346 12.84 3.03 -10.34
CA ASN A 346 13.67 2.18 -11.17
C ASN A 346 14.55 3.05 -12.08
N ARG A 347 15.87 2.97 -11.89
CA ARG A 347 16.85 3.77 -12.66
C ARG A 347 16.68 3.67 -14.18
N PHE A 348 16.28 2.51 -14.71
CA PHE A 348 16.10 2.35 -16.15
C PHE A 348 14.90 3.14 -16.66
N VAL A 349 13.78 3.06 -15.94
CA VAL A 349 12.57 3.82 -16.24
C VAL A 349 12.84 5.31 -16.11
N LEU A 350 13.47 5.74 -15.02
CA LEU A 350 13.82 7.14 -14.80
C LEU A 350 14.69 7.71 -15.94
N ILE A 351 15.74 6.98 -16.34
CA ILE A 351 16.59 7.38 -17.47
C ILE A 351 15.79 7.45 -18.77
N SER A 352 14.92 6.48 -19.03
CA SER A 352 14.07 6.46 -20.23
C SER A 352 13.10 7.64 -20.27
N VAL A 353 12.46 7.97 -19.15
CA VAL A 353 11.54 9.12 -19.03
C VAL A 353 12.29 10.44 -19.27
N ILE A 354 13.47 10.62 -18.63
CA ILE A 354 14.31 11.81 -18.83
C ILE A 354 14.74 11.93 -20.30
N LEU A 355 15.13 10.83 -20.94
CA LEU A 355 15.56 10.82 -22.34
C LEU A 355 14.40 11.13 -23.30
N LEU A 356 13.20 10.60 -23.04
CA LEU A 356 11.98 10.93 -23.78
C LEU A 356 11.65 12.41 -23.65
N GLY A 357 11.70 12.97 -22.43
CA GLY A 357 11.50 14.39 -22.19
C GLY A 357 12.51 15.27 -22.94
N LEU A 358 13.80 14.90 -22.92
CA LEU A 358 14.83 15.62 -23.68
C LEU A 358 14.61 15.53 -25.20
N LEU A 359 14.19 14.37 -25.72
CA LEU A 359 13.89 14.21 -27.14
C LEU A 359 12.68 15.04 -27.57
N LEU A 360 11.64 15.09 -26.74
CA LEU A 360 10.47 15.96 -26.96
C LEU A 360 10.89 17.43 -26.97
N LEU A 361 11.68 17.88 -25.99
CA LEU A 361 12.20 19.25 -25.92
C LEU A 361 13.01 19.60 -27.17
N ILE A 362 13.91 18.71 -27.62
CA ILE A 362 14.68 18.90 -28.86
C ILE A 362 13.75 18.95 -30.09
N GLY A 363 12.71 18.13 -30.11
CA GLY A 363 11.67 18.13 -31.14
C GLY A 363 10.94 19.47 -31.24
N VAL A 364 10.45 19.99 -30.11
CA VAL A 364 9.78 21.30 -30.02
C VAL A 364 10.72 22.42 -30.45
N ILE A 365 11.96 22.46 -29.95
CA ILE A 365 12.96 23.47 -30.35
C ILE A 365 13.24 23.42 -31.86
N SER A 366 13.32 22.23 -32.43
CA SER A 366 13.56 22.05 -33.87
C SER A 366 12.37 22.52 -34.70
N PHE A 367 11.15 22.23 -34.24
CA PHE A 367 9.90 22.67 -34.87
C PHE A 367 9.75 24.19 -34.85
N VAL A 368 9.97 24.83 -33.70
CA VAL A 368 9.96 26.31 -33.55
C VAL A 368 10.99 26.98 -34.46
N ARG A 369 12.20 26.41 -34.58
CA ARG A 369 13.25 26.93 -35.47
C ARG A 369 12.91 26.80 -36.96
N LEU A 370 12.17 25.76 -37.35
CA LEU A 370 11.70 25.57 -38.72
C LEU A 370 10.55 26.53 -39.05
N GLY A 371 9.64 26.77 -38.11
CA GLY A 371 8.56 27.76 -38.25
C GLY A 371 9.08 29.18 -38.48
N LYS A 372 10.09 29.62 -37.71
CA LYS A 372 10.71 30.96 -37.86
C LYS A 372 11.49 31.19 -39.16
N LYS A 373 11.75 30.16 -39.98
CA LYS A 373 12.44 30.30 -41.28
C LYS A 373 11.48 30.37 -42.48
N SER A 374 10.19 30.10 -42.28
CA SER A 374 9.18 30.16 -43.36
C SER A 374 8.29 31.41 -43.33
N ALA A 375 8.49 32.30 -42.34
CA ALA A 375 7.98 33.67 -42.31
C ALA A 375 9.13 34.63 -42.62
#